data_AF-A0A943YSE0-F1
#
_entry.id   AF-A0A943YSE0-F1
#
_cell.length_a   1.000
_cell.length_b   1.000
_cell.length_c   1.000
_cell.angle_alpha   90.00
_cell.angle_beta   90.00
_cell.angle_gamma   90.00
#
_symmetry.space_group_name_H-M   'P 1'
#
loop_
_entity.id
_entity.type
_entity.pdbx_description
1 polymer ?
#
loop_
_entity_poly.entity_id
_entity_poly.type
_entity_poly.pdbx_seq_one_letter_code
_entity_poly.pdbx_strand_id
1 'polypeptide(L)'
;MDTLPNVNTRRGGENLSSAGLTSCALPEAQGDPGAARCSEGESSNFIPKDRPQWFVLRATYGRWKKAVDLLEDNDIETYVPMHDITKLINGKRRTFHEPLLPDIVFARLSRTMAEQFVKDPAPPPNG
;
A
#
# COMPACT_ATOMS: atom_id res chain seq x y z
N MET A 1 41.05 37.40 -52.62
CA MET A 1 40.00 38.30 -53.12
C MET A 1 38.79 37.40 -53.33
N ASP A 2 37.74 37.37 -52.51
CA ASP A 2 37.21 38.36 -51.59
C ASP A 2 36.46 37.73 -50.41
N THR A 3 36.29 38.59 -49.41
CA THR A 3 35.71 38.47 -48.07
C THR A 3 34.29 37.91 -47.95
N LEU A 4 33.98 37.23 -46.83
CA LEU A 4 32.65 37.24 -46.22
C LEU A 4 32.70 37.92 -44.84
N PRO A 5 31.93 38.99 -44.61
CA PRO A 5 31.78 39.62 -43.32
C PRO A 5 30.46 39.21 -42.63
N ASN A 6 30.56 39.17 -41.31
CA ASN A 6 29.60 39.74 -40.35
C ASN A 6 28.47 38.89 -39.71
N VAL A 7 28.57 38.94 -38.39
CA VAL A 7 27.65 38.70 -37.26
C VAL A 7 26.22 39.23 -37.45
N ASN A 8 25.24 38.52 -36.85
CA ASN A 8 24.10 39.15 -36.15
C ASN A 8 23.52 38.24 -35.04
N THR A 9 23.30 38.87 -33.88
CA THR A 9 22.69 38.38 -32.64
C THR A 9 21.18 38.66 -32.63
N ARG A 10 20.33 37.67 -32.33
CA ARG A 10 18.93 37.88 -31.87
C ARG A 10 18.38 36.58 -31.27
N ARG A 11 18.33 36.39 -29.95
CA ARG A 11 17.26 36.78 -29.01
C ARG A 11 15.85 36.62 -29.59
N GLY A 12 15.07 35.71 -29.02
CA GLY A 12 13.60 35.73 -29.12
C GLY A 12 13.00 34.51 -29.81
N GLY A 13 12.77 33.45 -29.04
CA GLY A 13 11.86 32.36 -29.36
C GLY A 13 10.70 32.38 -28.36
N GLU A 14 9.83 33.37 -28.51
CA GLU A 14 8.41 33.37 -28.15
C GLU A 14 7.70 32.20 -28.89
N ASN A 15 6.73 31.41 -28.42
CA ASN A 15 5.76 31.45 -27.34
C ASN A 15 5.46 29.99 -26.95
N LEU A 16 5.70 29.58 -25.70
CA LEU A 16 5.10 28.34 -25.17
C LEU A 16 3.67 28.66 -24.75
N SER A 17 2.74 27.90 -25.33
CA SER A 17 1.30 27.94 -25.08
C SER A 17 0.98 28.10 -23.60
N SER A 18 0.39 29.25 -23.28
CA SER A 18 -0.18 29.58 -21.99
C SER A 18 -1.48 28.80 -21.78
N ALA A 19 -1.56 27.98 -20.73
CA ALA A 19 -2.80 27.72 -20.01
C ALA A 19 -2.52 27.07 -18.63
N GLY A 20 -2.44 27.93 -17.60
CA GLY A 20 -3.09 27.67 -16.30
C GLY A 20 -2.40 26.78 -15.27
N LEU A 21 -1.19 27.11 -14.81
CA LEU A 21 -0.73 26.64 -13.49
C LEU A 21 -1.42 27.48 -12.41
N THR A 22 -2.49 26.97 -11.81
CA THR A 22 -3.04 27.60 -10.60
C THR A 22 -2.12 27.29 -9.43
N SER A 23 -1.42 28.34 -8.99
CA SER A 23 -0.50 28.33 -7.86
C SER A 23 -1.18 27.88 -6.57
N CYS A 24 -0.53 26.97 -5.85
CA CYS A 24 -0.88 26.60 -4.49
C CYS A 24 -0.55 27.77 -3.54
N ALA A 25 -1.47 28.72 -3.38
CA ALA A 25 -1.39 29.72 -2.32
C ALA A 25 -2.18 29.22 -1.11
N LEU A 26 -1.45 28.91 -0.03
CA LEU A 26 -1.98 28.60 1.30
C LEU A 26 -2.58 29.89 1.89
N PRO A 27 -3.86 29.94 2.32
CA PRO A 27 -4.34 31.09 3.05
C PRO A 27 -3.77 31.06 4.47
N GLU A 28 -2.97 32.08 4.75
CA GLU A 28 -2.44 32.43 6.06
C GLU A 28 -3.60 32.65 7.05
N ALA A 29 -3.46 32.08 8.24
CA ALA A 29 -4.47 32.13 9.29
C ALA A 29 -4.71 33.57 9.78
N GLN A 30 -5.98 33.99 9.75
CA GLN A 30 -6.47 35.10 10.58
C GLN A 30 -7.63 34.54 11.41
N GLY A 31 -7.40 34.44 12.71
CA GLY A 31 -8.34 33.88 13.66
C GLY A 31 -9.59 34.74 13.80
N ASP A 32 -10.75 34.09 13.68
CA ASP A 32 -12.04 34.64 14.05
C ASP A 32 -12.61 33.78 15.19
N PRO A 33 -12.93 34.32 16.37
CA PRO A 33 -13.42 33.56 17.52
C PRO A 33 -14.89 33.21 17.31
N GLY A 34 -15.12 32.23 16.44
CA GLY A 34 -16.47 31.76 16.10
C GLY A 34 -16.50 30.49 15.26
N ALA A 35 -15.34 30.00 14.81
CA ALA A 35 -15.25 28.68 14.21
C ALA A 35 -15.47 27.65 15.32
N ALA A 36 -16.62 26.97 15.27
CA ALA A 36 -16.83 25.74 16.00
C ALA A 36 -15.58 24.90 15.83
N ARG A 37 -14.88 24.69 16.95
CA ARG A 37 -13.80 23.72 17.03
C ARG A 37 -14.38 22.46 16.40
N CYS A 38 -13.66 21.86 15.46
CA CYS A 38 -13.95 20.48 15.07
C CYS A 38 -13.64 19.64 16.32
N SER A 39 -14.61 19.64 17.23
CA SER A 39 -14.64 18.77 18.38
C SER A 39 -14.75 17.35 17.85
N GLU A 40 -14.10 16.46 18.57
CA GLU A 40 -14.20 15.03 18.38
C GLU A 40 -13.70 14.53 17.01
N GLY A 41 -12.38 14.33 16.96
CA GLY A 41 -11.87 13.11 16.34
C GLY A 41 -12.43 11.91 17.10
N GLU A 42 -13.68 11.53 16.82
CA GLU A 42 -14.25 10.26 17.21
C GLU A 42 -13.47 9.18 16.48
N SER A 43 -12.46 8.62 17.16
CA SER A 43 -11.94 7.30 16.85
C SER A 43 -13.13 6.36 16.86
N SER A 44 -13.64 6.04 15.67
CA SER A 44 -14.77 5.14 15.46
C SER A 44 -14.42 3.76 15.99
N ASN A 45 -14.64 3.56 17.29
CA ASN A 45 -14.57 2.28 17.97
C ASN A 45 -15.89 1.51 17.81
N PHE A 46 -16.54 1.63 16.64
CA PHE A 46 -17.89 1.12 16.38
C PHE A 46 -17.93 -0.08 15.43
N ILE A 47 -16.86 -0.87 15.34
CA ILE A 47 -17.01 -2.22 14.80
C ILE A 47 -17.47 -3.11 15.95
N PRO A 48 -18.69 -3.70 15.91
CA PRO A 48 -19.07 -4.68 16.89
C PRO A 48 -18.01 -5.76 16.92
N LYS A 49 -17.51 -6.10 18.11
CA LYS A 49 -16.40 -7.06 18.31
C LYS A 49 -16.63 -8.41 17.64
N ASP A 50 -17.89 -8.71 17.34
CA ASP A 50 -18.37 -9.96 16.78
C ASP A 50 -18.61 -9.93 15.25
N ARG A 51 -18.44 -8.77 14.59
CA ARG A 51 -18.48 -8.74 13.12
C ARG A 51 -17.16 -9.26 12.58
N PRO A 52 -17.19 -10.16 11.58
CA PRO A 52 -15.97 -10.65 10.96
C PRO A 52 -15.27 -9.49 10.23
N GLN A 53 -13.96 -9.38 10.44
CA GLN A 53 -13.09 -8.36 9.86
C GLN A 53 -11.96 -9.06 9.11
N TRP A 54 -11.32 -8.32 8.20
CA TRP A 54 -10.10 -8.79 7.56
C TRP A 54 -8.92 -8.67 8.52
N PHE A 55 -8.32 -9.81 8.84
CA PHE A 55 -7.07 -9.92 9.58
C PHE A 55 -5.93 -10.32 8.65
N VAL A 56 -4.72 -9.86 8.99
CA VAL A 56 -3.49 -10.26 8.31
C VAL A 56 -2.78 -11.26 9.22
N LEU A 57 -2.67 -12.50 8.74
CA LEU A 57 -1.98 -13.58 9.44
C LEU A 57 -0.64 -13.86 8.77
N ARG A 58 0.39 -14.09 9.59
CA ARG A 58 1.71 -14.49 9.11
C ARG A 58 1.90 -15.98 9.29
N ALA A 59 2.04 -16.71 8.18
CA ALA A 59 2.42 -18.12 8.18
C ALA A 59 3.89 -18.29 8.60
N THR A 60 4.22 -19.46 9.15
CA THR A 60 5.60 -19.78 9.54
C THR A 60 6.26 -20.66 8.48
N TYR A 61 7.50 -20.31 8.10
CA TYR A 61 8.39 -21.12 7.25
C TYR A 61 7.92 -21.38 5.81
N GLY A 62 7.41 -20.38 5.07
CA GLY A 62 6.99 -20.63 3.68
C GLY A 62 5.69 -21.41 3.56
N ARG A 63 4.95 -21.62 4.66
CA ARG A 63 3.80 -22.54 4.73
C ARG A 63 2.45 -21.84 4.56
N TRP A 64 2.40 -20.76 3.78
CA TRP A 64 1.16 -20.03 3.52
C TRP A 64 0.04 -20.94 2.99
N LYS A 65 0.34 -21.91 2.11
CA LYS A 65 -0.65 -22.87 1.58
C LYS A 65 -1.33 -23.66 2.70
N LYS A 66 -0.55 -24.23 3.61
CA LYS A 66 -1.08 -24.97 4.77
C LYS A 66 -1.90 -24.09 5.71
N ALA A 67 -1.55 -22.81 5.82
CA ALA A 67 -2.32 -21.86 6.60
C ALA A 67 -3.67 -21.57 5.93
N VAL A 68 -3.69 -21.41 4.59
CA VAL A 68 -4.93 -21.29 3.81
C VAL A 68 -5.79 -22.54 3.95
N ASP A 69 -5.22 -23.73 3.72
CA ASP A 69 -5.94 -25.00 3.86
C ASP A 69 -6.61 -25.12 5.24
N LEU A 70 -5.87 -24.82 6.32
CA LEU A 70 -6.39 -24.85 7.68
C LEU A 70 -7.52 -23.83 7.92
N LEU A 71 -7.43 -22.63 7.35
CA LEU A 71 -8.47 -21.61 7.49
C LEU A 71 -9.72 -21.99 6.69
N GLU A 72 -9.56 -22.49 5.48
CA GLU A 72 -10.64 -22.96 4.62
C GLU A 72 -11.36 -24.17 5.25
N ASP A 73 -10.63 -25.10 5.87
CA ASP A 73 -11.19 -26.23 6.64
C ASP A 73 -12.04 -25.77 7.84
N ASN A 74 -11.85 -24.53 8.32
CA ASN A 74 -12.64 -23.90 9.38
C ASN A 74 -13.73 -22.95 8.84
N ASP A 75 -14.07 -23.04 7.55
CA ASP A 75 -15.04 -22.17 6.85
C ASP A 75 -14.69 -20.67 6.93
N ILE A 76 -13.40 -20.35 7.02
CA ILE A 76 -12.92 -18.97 7.05
C ILE A 76 -12.58 -18.53 5.64
N GLU A 77 -13.16 -17.41 5.21
CA GLU A 77 -12.84 -16.79 3.92
C GLU A 77 -11.41 -16.25 3.95
N THR A 78 -10.58 -16.71 3.01
CA THR A 78 -9.19 -16.28 2.87
C THR A 78 -8.91 -15.60 1.54
N TYR A 79 -7.88 -14.77 1.53
CA TYR A 79 -7.35 -14.16 0.34
C TYR A 79 -5.82 -14.10 0.42
N VAL A 80 -5.16 -14.53 -0.66
CA VAL A 80 -3.72 -14.38 -0.84
C VAL A 80 -3.50 -13.62 -2.14
N PRO A 81 -2.92 -12.41 -2.11
CA PRO A 81 -2.61 -11.70 -3.34
C PRO A 81 -1.52 -12.46 -4.09
N MET A 82 -1.76 -12.73 -5.37
CA MET A 82 -0.87 -13.48 -6.25
C MET A 82 -0.37 -12.62 -7.40
N HIS A 83 0.79 -12.96 -7.95
CA HIS A 83 1.30 -12.37 -9.18
C HIS A 83 2.05 -13.40 -10.03
N ASP A 84 2.15 -13.10 -11.32
CA ASP A 84 2.90 -13.91 -12.26
C ASP A 84 4.35 -13.42 -12.38
N ILE A 85 5.30 -14.33 -12.21
CA ILE A 85 6.73 -14.07 -12.39
C ILE A 85 7.26 -14.94 -13.51
N THR A 86 7.87 -14.32 -14.53
CA THR A 86 8.61 -15.07 -15.55
C THR A 86 10.08 -15.17 -15.16
N LYS A 87 10.58 -16.39 -14.95
CA LYS A 87 11.99 -16.68 -14.63
C LYS A 87 12.62 -17.49 -15.77
N LEU A 88 13.90 -17.24 -16.07
CA LEU A 88 14.67 -18.07 -17.00
C LEU A 88 15.27 -19.25 -16.22
N ILE A 89 14.83 -20.47 -16.51
CA ILE A 89 15.28 -21.69 -15.83
C ILE A 89 15.73 -22.68 -16.90
N ASN A 90 17.00 -23.12 -16.83
CA ASN A 90 17.64 -23.99 -17.81
C ASN A 90 17.46 -23.48 -19.26
N GLY A 91 17.68 -22.17 -19.48
CA GLY A 91 17.55 -21.54 -20.79
C GLY A 91 16.12 -21.40 -21.33
N LYS A 92 15.10 -21.84 -20.59
CA LYS A 92 13.69 -21.71 -20.96
C LYS A 92 12.98 -20.72 -20.05
N ARG A 93 12.18 -19.82 -20.62
CA ARG A 93 11.31 -18.92 -19.84
C ARG A 93 10.16 -19.73 -19.25
N ARG A 94 9.95 -19.63 -17.95
CA ARG A 94 8.82 -20.24 -17.22
C ARG A 94 8.09 -19.18 -16.43
N THR A 95 6.77 -19.22 -16.46
CA THR A 95 5.91 -18.34 -15.66
C THR A 95 5.45 -19.08 -14.40
N PHE A 96 5.53 -18.41 -13.27
CA PHE A 96 5.15 -18.91 -11.95
C PHE A 96 4.10 -18.01 -11.35
N HIS A 97 3.06 -18.62 -10.77
CA HIS A 97 2.06 -17.91 -10.00
C HIS A 97 2.45 -18.02 -8.52
N GLU A 98 3.00 -16.94 -7.97
CA GLU A 98 3.56 -16.91 -6.61
C GLU A 98 2.89 -15.81 -5.78
N PRO A 99 2.80 -15.97 -4.44
CA PRO A 99 2.28 -14.92 -3.57
C PRO A 99 3.04 -13.61 -3.76
N LEU A 100 2.29 -12.50 -3.86
CA LEU A 100 2.86 -11.15 -3.89
C LEU A 100 3.57 -10.82 -2.58
N LEU A 101 3.02 -11.29 -1.46
CA LEU A 101 3.58 -11.11 -0.13
C LEU A 101 4.00 -12.47 0.44
N PRO A 102 5.29 -12.65 0.80
CA PRO A 102 5.76 -13.89 1.40
C PRO A 102 5.08 -14.15 2.74
N ASP A 103 4.55 -15.36 2.91
CA ASP A 103 3.99 -15.85 4.19
C ASP A 103 2.84 -15.00 4.78
N ILE A 104 2.17 -14.18 3.97
CA ILE A 104 1.02 -13.38 4.40
C ILE A 104 -0.27 -13.98 3.85
N VAL A 105 -1.26 -14.17 4.73
CA VAL A 105 -2.62 -14.61 4.39
C VAL A 105 -3.61 -13.62 4.98
N PHE A 106 -4.54 -13.14 4.16
CA PHE A 106 -5.68 -12.36 4.62
C PHE A 106 -6.82 -13.33 4.95
N ALA A 107 -7.48 -13.13 6.08
CA ALA A 107 -8.56 -13.98 6.52
C ALA A 107 -9.69 -13.14 7.11
N ARG A 108 -10.94 -13.46 6.79
CA ARG A 108 -12.13 -12.75 7.28
C ARG A 108 -12.77 -13.52 8.42
N LEU A 109 -12.52 -13.10 9.66
CA LEU A 109 -12.98 -13.78 10.87
C LEU A 109 -13.21 -12.81 12.03
N SER A 110 -13.79 -13.28 13.14
CA SER A 110 -13.94 -12.48 14.36
C SER A 110 -12.61 -12.35 15.11
N ARG A 111 -12.49 -11.35 15.98
CA ARG A 111 -11.29 -11.17 16.81
C ARG A 111 -10.99 -12.39 17.69
N THR A 112 -12.03 -12.99 18.26
CA THR A 112 -11.90 -14.16 19.13
C THR A 112 -11.37 -15.37 18.39
N MET A 113 -11.80 -15.59 17.15
CA MET A 113 -11.22 -16.63 16.29
C MET A 113 -9.77 -16.32 15.93
N ALA A 114 -9.43 -15.05 15.68
CA ALA A 114 -8.09 -14.67 15.23
C ALA A 114 -7.03 -14.98 16.28
N GLU A 115 -7.35 -14.74 17.54
CA GLU A 115 -6.50 -15.04 18.68
C GLU A 115 -6.23 -16.55 18.82
N GLN A 116 -7.13 -17.43 18.37
CA GLN A 116 -6.91 -18.89 18.40
C GLN A 116 -5.89 -19.37 17.36
N PHE A 117 -5.74 -18.66 16.25
CA PHE A 117 -4.81 -19.02 15.18
C PHE A 117 -3.41 -18.42 15.35
N VAL A 118 -3.26 -17.45 16.26
CA VAL A 118 -1.97 -16.82 16.57
C VAL A 118 -1.33 -17.56 17.74
N LYS A 119 -0.12 -18.10 17.53
CA LYS A 119 0.67 -18.67 18.63
C LYS A 119 1.19 -17.56 19.54
N ASP A 120 1.31 -17.85 20.83
CA ASP A 120 1.89 -16.93 21.81
C ASP A 120 3.25 -16.38 21.31
N PRO A 121 3.49 -15.06 21.49
CA PRO A 121 4.76 -14.46 21.14
C PRO A 121 5.89 -15.14 21.92
N ALA A 122 7.06 -15.27 21.28
CA ALA A 122 8.24 -15.82 21.94
C ALA A 122 8.50 -15.09 23.26
N PRO A 123 8.83 -15.82 24.35
CA PRO A 123 9.12 -15.19 25.63
C PRO A 123 10.27 -14.18 25.45
N PRO A 124 10.22 -13.01 26.13
CA PRO A 124 11.26 -12.02 26.01
C PRO A 124 12.61 -12.64 26.38
N PRO A 125 13.72 -12.24 25.73
CA PRO A 125 15.04 -12.73 26.12
C PRO A 125 15.28 -12.37 27.59
N ASN A 126 15.59 -13.39 28.40
CA ASN A 126 15.91 -13.23 29.82
C ASN A 126 17.01 -12.17 29.97
N GLY A 127 16.76 -11.14 30.78
CA GLY A 127 17.72 -10.11 31.15
C GLY A 127 18.70 -10.57 32.22
#